data_AF-A0A5P2BPN2-F1
#
_entry.id   AF-A0A5P2BPN2-F1
#
_cell.length_a   1.000
_cell.length_b   1.000
_cell.length_c   1.000
_cell.angle_alpha   90.00
_cell.angle_beta   90.00
_cell.angle_gamma   90.00
#
_symmetry.space_group_name_H-M   'P 1'
#
loop_
_entity.id
_entity.type
_entity.pdbx_description
1 polymer ?
#
loop_
_entity_poly.entity_id
_entity_poly.type
_entity_poly.pdbx_seq_one_letter_code
_entity_poly.pdbx_strand_id
1 'polypeptide(L)'
;MAGQKASTSLAGPCQDSKVEQTDVTRAIAAAISVAASLDLAANDATVLHNSNKLALRLTPCGVFARVAPVGEEVAQFEVELAQRLIEVGGPVCPLEPRVDPRVYTRDGFAVTLWTYYEPVTPHIAPVDYAKALEQLHVGMCEVDVPSPRFTDRITAAEEVVASRDRSPGLAGQDRVFLSRRLASLRLAIDDRGAVEQLLHGEPHPGNVLSTKNGPLFIDLETCCRGPVEFDLAHAPEAVCAHYPNLDQGLLDDCRQLVVAMVAAWRWEFGDQFPNGKRFGVELLRLLREGPPWPTLDTVVSTIAMPGELS
;
A
#
# COMPACT_ATOMS: atom_id res chain seq x y z
N MET A 1 49.18 23.04 23.08
CA MET A 1 49.42 23.88 21.89
C MET A 1 49.08 23.01 20.68
N ALA A 2 47.94 23.24 20.03
CA ALA A 2 47.80 24.09 18.83
C ALA A 2 48.70 23.58 17.68
N GLY A 3 48.26 23.33 16.46
CA GLY A 3 47.02 23.50 15.69
C GLY A 3 47.18 22.69 14.38
N GLN A 4 46.11 22.25 13.70
CA GLN A 4 45.46 22.95 12.56
C GLN A 4 46.40 23.05 11.33
N LYS A 5 46.19 22.51 10.12
CA LYS A 5 45.08 22.33 9.13
C LYS A 5 45.56 21.21 8.16
N ALA A 6 44.77 20.50 7.35
CA ALA A 6 43.90 21.00 6.28
C ALA A 6 42.96 19.91 5.72
N SER A 7 41.89 20.42 5.10
CA SER A 7 40.77 19.78 4.43
C SER A 7 41.13 19.11 3.10
N THR A 8 40.46 18.01 2.76
CA THR A 8 39.98 17.77 1.38
C THR A 8 38.76 16.87 1.36
N SER A 9 37.63 17.48 1.00
CA SER A 9 36.44 16.85 0.43
C SER A 9 36.81 16.04 -0.81
N LEU A 10 36.28 14.82 -0.92
CA LEU A 10 35.95 14.20 -2.19
C LEU A 10 34.49 13.76 -2.13
N ALA A 11 33.66 14.57 -2.78
CA ALA A 11 32.29 14.29 -3.13
C ALA A 11 32.24 13.41 -4.40
N GLY A 12 31.36 12.40 -4.39
CA GLY A 12 30.81 11.75 -5.57
C GLY A 12 30.40 10.28 -5.36
N PRO A 13 29.20 9.83 -5.82
CA PRO A 13 28.24 10.57 -6.62
C PRO A 13 26.98 11.00 -5.86
N CYS A 14 26.67 12.29 -6.01
CA CYS A 14 25.37 12.93 -5.78
C CYS A 14 24.46 12.73 -7.03
N GLN A 15 24.49 11.52 -7.61
CA GLN A 15 23.78 11.22 -8.86
C GLN A 15 22.36 10.72 -8.58
N ASP A 16 22.16 9.81 -7.63
CA ASP A 16 20.82 9.23 -7.37
C ASP A 16 19.82 10.27 -6.85
N SER A 17 20.19 11.09 -5.88
CA SER A 17 19.31 12.14 -5.33
C SER A 17 19.07 13.31 -6.30
N LYS A 18 19.96 13.54 -7.26
CA LYS A 18 19.78 14.55 -8.31
C LYS A 18 18.93 14.01 -9.46
N VAL A 19 19.08 12.72 -9.80
CA VAL A 19 18.27 12.00 -10.78
C VAL A 19 16.83 11.88 -10.29
N GLU A 20 16.61 11.51 -9.02
CA GLU A 20 15.29 11.48 -8.38
C GLU A 20 14.61 12.86 -8.40
N GLN A 21 15.33 13.94 -8.05
CA GLN A 21 14.77 15.30 -8.12
C GLN A 21 14.43 15.72 -9.55
N THR A 22 15.23 15.32 -10.53
CA THR A 22 14.93 15.62 -11.94
C THR A 22 13.72 14.83 -12.45
N ASP A 23 13.55 13.58 -12.04
CA ASP A 23 12.41 12.76 -12.46
C ASP A 23 11.12 13.16 -11.77
N VAL A 24 11.15 13.55 -10.49
CA VAL A 24 9.99 14.15 -9.81
C VAL A 24 9.56 15.44 -10.50
N THR A 25 10.51 16.32 -10.87
CA THR A 25 10.21 17.56 -11.58
C THR A 25 9.57 17.29 -12.95
N ARG A 26 10.10 16.29 -13.69
CA ARG A 26 9.53 15.87 -14.98
C ARG A 26 8.15 15.24 -14.83
N ALA A 27 7.93 14.42 -13.80
CA ALA A 27 6.65 13.80 -13.50
C ALA A 27 5.57 14.85 -13.17
N ILE A 28 5.92 15.87 -12.38
CA ILE A 28 5.04 17.02 -12.10
C ILE A 28 4.69 17.75 -13.39
N ALA A 29 5.68 18.06 -14.22
CA ALA A 29 5.45 18.73 -15.51
C ALA A 29 4.57 17.90 -16.45
N ALA A 30 4.75 16.58 -16.48
CA ALA A 30 3.95 15.66 -17.26
C ALA A 30 2.48 15.67 -16.79
N ALA A 31 2.21 15.61 -15.48
CA ALA A 31 0.86 15.65 -14.93
C ALA A 31 0.16 16.98 -15.21
N ILE A 32 0.86 18.11 -15.03
CA ILE A 32 0.33 19.44 -15.37
C ILE A 32 0.02 19.54 -16.87
N SER A 33 0.92 19.03 -17.72
CA SER A 33 0.72 19.02 -19.18
C SER A 33 -0.46 18.15 -19.61
N VAL A 34 -0.66 16.99 -18.98
CA VAL A 34 -1.84 16.13 -19.22
C VAL A 34 -3.11 16.89 -18.84
N ALA A 35 -3.19 17.43 -17.63
CA ALA A 35 -4.36 18.16 -17.17
C ALA A 35 -4.68 19.38 -18.07
N ALA A 36 -3.67 20.17 -18.44
CA ALA A 36 -3.83 21.30 -19.35
C ALA A 36 -4.31 20.88 -20.75
N SER A 37 -3.88 19.72 -21.26
CA SER A 37 -4.36 19.20 -22.55
C SER A 37 -5.81 18.70 -22.53
N LEU A 38 -6.38 18.56 -21.33
CA LEU A 38 -7.77 18.17 -21.07
C LEU A 38 -8.62 19.35 -20.61
N ASP A 39 -8.17 20.58 -20.87
CA ASP A 39 -8.83 21.83 -20.50
C ASP A 39 -9.03 22.02 -18.98
N LEU A 40 -8.28 21.29 -18.14
CA LEU A 40 -8.24 21.53 -16.70
C LEU A 40 -7.24 22.65 -16.39
N ALA A 41 -7.68 23.64 -15.60
CA ALA A 41 -6.83 24.73 -15.13
C ALA A 41 -5.78 24.21 -14.11
N ALA A 42 -4.68 23.65 -14.62
CA ALA A 42 -3.54 23.19 -13.84
C ALA A 42 -2.30 23.99 -14.26
N ASN A 43 -1.71 24.73 -13.32
CA ASN A 43 -0.48 25.49 -13.54
C ASN A 43 0.60 25.21 -12.49
N ASP A 44 0.23 24.54 -11.40
CA ASP A 44 1.14 24.14 -10.33
C ASP A 44 0.65 22.82 -9.69
N ALA A 45 1.50 22.17 -8.90
CA ALA A 45 1.18 20.94 -8.19
C ALA A 45 1.82 20.88 -6.81
N THR A 46 1.05 20.45 -5.82
CA THR A 46 1.57 20.09 -4.49
C THR A 46 1.83 18.60 -4.42
N VAL A 47 3.04 18.20 -4.03
CA VAL A 47 3.36 16.78 -3.76
C VAL A 47 2.70 16.36 -2.45
N LEU A 48 1.79 15.39 -2.53
CA LEU A 48 1.11 14.80 -1.37
C LEU A 48 1.88 13.60 -0.83
N HIS A 49 2.42 12.77 -1.72
CA HIS A 49 3.20 11.60 -1.38
C HIS A 49 4.23 11.29 -2.47
N ASN A 50 5.41 10.85 -2.07
CA ASN A 50 6.51 10.46 -2.97
C ASN A 50 7.09 9.12 -2.50
N SER A 51 6.58 8.03 -3.06
CA SER A 51 7.10 6.67 -2.86
C SER A 51 7.24 5.98 -4.23
N ASN A 52 6.75 4.75 -4.39
CA ASN A 52 6.73 4.03 -5.67
C ASN A 52 5.98 4.80 -6.76
N LYS A 53 4.95 5.59 -6.39
CA LYS A 53 4.20 6.46 -7.28
C LYS A 53 4.14 7.87 -6.70
N LEU A 54 4.19 8.87 -7.57
CA LEU A 54 4.07 10.27 -7.18
C LEU A 54 2.57 10.63 -7.10
N ALA A 55 2.13 11.08 -5.94
CA ALA A 55 0.76 11.55 -5.71
C ALA A 55 0.75 13.08 -5.62
N LEU A 56 -0.01 13.73 -6.50
CA LEU A 56 -0.03 15.19 -6.66
C LEU A 56 -1.44 15.75 -6.48
N ARG A 57 -1.55 16.92 -5.86
CA ARG A 57 -2.71 17.80 -6.00
C ARG A 57 -2.40 18.85 -7.06
N LEU A 58 -3.09 18.80 -8.19
CA LEU A 58 -2.99 19.81 -9.24
C LEU A 58 -3.82 21.04 -8.87
N THR A 59 -3.24 22.22 -9.03
CA THR A 59 -3.86 23.50 -8.68
C THR A 59 -3.90 24.44 -9.89
N PRO A 60 -4.94 25.31 -10.00
CA PRO A 60 -6.09 25.44 -9.11
C PRO A 60 -7.24 24.43 -9.34
N CYS A 61 -7.17 23.54 -10.34
CA CYS A 61 -8.28 22.66 -10.71
C CYS A 61 -8.72 21.66 -9.63
N GLY A 62 -7.89 21.42 -8.60
CA GLY A 62 -8.22 20.57 -7.46
C GLY A 62 -8.31 19.09 -7.82
N VAL A 63 -7.41 18.61 -8.68
CA VAL A 63 -7.39 17.22 -9.16
C VAL A 63 -6.30 16.45 -8.46
N PHE A 64 -6.57 15.20 -8.08
CA PHE A 64 -5.54 14.28 -7.61
C PHE A 64 -4.94 13.57 -8.83
N ALA A 65 -3.63 13.68 -9.03
CA ALA A 65 -2.93 12.98 -10.10
C ALA A 65 -1.97 11.95 -9.51
N ARG A 66 -2.06 10.71 -9.96
CA ARG A 66 -1.09 9.66 -9.68
C ARG A 66 -0.19 9.49 -10.89
N VAL A 67 1.12 9.56 -10.68
CA VAL A 67 2.13 9.55 -11.75
C VAL A 67 3.14 8.46 -11.48
N ALA A 68 3.40 7.64 -12.49
CA ALA A 68 4.38 6.56 -12.47
C ALA A 68 5.11 6.48 -13.83
N PRO A 69 6.31 5.90 -13.91
CA PRO A 69 6.94 5.58 -15.20
C PRO A 69 6.02 4.70 -16.08
N VAL A 70 6.06 4.89 -17.40
CA VAL A 70 5.36 4.02 -18.35
C VAL A 70 5.96 2.60 -18.29
N GLY A 71 5.09 1.59 -18.33
CA GLY A 71 5.47 0.18 -18.19
C GLY A 71 5.15 -0.41 -16.82
N GLU A 72 4.74 0.43 -15.86
CA GLU A 72 4.12 -0.02 -14.61
C GLU A 72 2.60 -0.18 -14.83
N GLU A 73 2.22 -1.28 -15.50
CA GLU A 73 0.89 -1.59 -16.07
C GLU A 73 -0.29 -1.58 -15.07
N VAL A 74 -0.02 -1.43 -13.78
CA VAL A 74 -1.05 -1.45 -12.73
C VAL A 74 -2.03 -0.28 -12.84
N ALA A 75 -1.62 0.84 -13.44
CA ALA A 75 -2.49 2.01 -13.59
C ALA A 75 -3.75 1.71 -14.43
N GLN A 76 -3.64 0.90 -15.49
CA GLN A 76 -4.80 0.58 -16.33
C GLN A 76 -5.78 -0.33 -15.60
N PHE A 77 -5.24 -1.36 -14.92
CA PHE A 77 -6.02 -2.27 -14.09
C PHE A 77 -6.79 -1.52 -13.00
N GLU A 78 -6.13 -0.60 -12.28
CA GLU A 78 -6.74 0.16 -11.19
C GLU A 78 -7.89 1.06 -11.69
N VAL A 79 -7.70 1.72 -12.84
CA VAL A 79 -8.73 2.57 -13.47
C VAL A 79 -9.94 1.74 -13.90
N GLU A 80 -9.74 0.57 -14.48
CA GLU A 80 -10.83 -0.33 -14.89
C GLU A 80 -11.58 -0.89 -13.69
N LEU A 81 -10.86 -1.33 -12.65
CA LEU A 81 -11.45 -1.87 -11.43
C LEU A 81 -12.26 -0.80 -10.67
N ALA A 82 -11.72 0.41 -10.53
CA ALA A 82 -12.42 1.51 -9.88
C ALA A 82 -13.74 1.84 -10.59
N GLN A 83 -13.73 1.92 -11.93
CA GLN A 83 -14.94 2.18 -12.71
C GLN A 83 -16.02 1.12 -12.48
N ARG A 84 -15.65 -0.16 -12.57
CA ARG A 84 -16.60 -1.26 -12.36
C ARG A 84 -17.16 -1.29 -10.94
N LEU A 85 -16.32 -1.02 -9.94
CA LEU A 85 -16.78 -0.93 -8.55
C LEU A 85 -17.74 0.23 -8.34
N ILE A 86 -17.52 1.38 -8.96
CA ILE A 86 -18.45 2.52 -8.89
C ILE A 86 -19.80 2.18 -9.56
N GLU A 87 -19.78 1.49 -10.69
CA GLU A 87 -21.00 1.06 -11.40
C GLU A 87 -21.89 0.16 -10.53
N VAL A 88 -21.30 -0.69 -9.69
CA VAL A 88 -22.03 -1.54 -8.73
C VAL A 88 -22.24 -0.88 -7.35
N GLY A 89 -21.93 0.42 -7.22
CA GLY A 89 -22.16 1.19 -5.99
C GLY A 89 -21.13 0.97 -4.89
N GLY A 90 -19.96 0.42 -5.22
CA GLY A 90 -18.85 0.21 -4.31
C GLY A 90 -18.24 1.53 -3.80
N PRO A 91 -17.78 1.59 -2.53
CA PRO A 91 -17.28 2.81 -1.91
C PRO A 91 -15.81 3.07 -2.28
N VAL A 92 -15.50 3.25 -3.56
CA VAL A 92 -14.15 3.57 -4.03
C VAL A 92 -14.05 5.04 -4.46
N CYS A 93 -12.85 5.62 -4.37
CA CYS A 93 -12.61 6.97 -4.83
C CYS A 93 -12.83 7.08 -6.35
N PRO A 94 -13.70 7.98 -6.82
CA PRO A 94 -13.96 8.12 -8.25
C PRO A 94 -12.81 8.80 -8.99
N LEU A 95 -12.68 8.46 -10.26
CA LEU A 95 -11.85 9.21 -11.20
C LEU A 95 -12.33 10.66 -11.34
N GLU A 96 -11.52 11.52 -11.95
CA GLU A 96 -11.87 12.91 -12.22
C GLU A 96 -13.01 12.99 -13.25
N PRO A 97 -14.23 13.45 -12.88
CA PRO A 97 -15.41 13.37 -13.73
C PRO A 97 -15.40 14.33 -14.94
N ARG A 98 -14.52 15.33 -14.97
CA ARG A 98 -14.42 16.30 -16.08
C ARG A 98 -13.71 15.75 -17.31
N VAL A 99 -13.12 14.55 -17.23
CA VAL A 99 -12.28 13.97 -18.29
C VAL A 99 -12.57 12.48 -18.48
N ASP A 100 -12.09 11.90 -19.57
CA ASP A 100 -12.23 10.45 -19.81
C ASP A 100 -11.50 9.63 -18.71
N PRO A 101 -12.14 8.59 -18.15
CA PRO A 101 -11.55 7.77 -17.09
C PRO A 101 -10.55 6.76 -17.65
N ARG A 102 -9.35 7.22 -18.03
CA ARG A 102 -8.29 6.40 -18.63
C ARG A 102 -6.89 6.78 -18.13
N VAL A 103 -5.92 5.93 -18.44
CA VAL A 103 -4.51 6.26 -18.28
C VAL A 103 -4.07 7.19 -19.41
N TYR A 104 -3.45 8.31 -19.04
CA TYR A 104 -2.80 9.22 -19.97
C TYR A 104 -1.29 9.00 -19.96
N THR A 105 -0.62 9.27 -21.07
CA THR A 105 0.84 9.16 -21.16
C THR A 105 1.47 10.48 -21.63
N ARG A 106 2.55 10.90 -20.96
CA ARG A 106 3.31 12.09 -21.32
C ARG A 106 4.75 11.94 -20.84
N ASP A 107 5.71 12.22 -21.71
CA ASP A 107 7.15 12.30 -21.40
C ASP A 107 7.75 11.08 -20.68
N GLY A 108 7.19 9.89 -20.95
CA GLY A 108 7.61 8.63 -20.33
C GLY A 108 6.89 8.30 -19.02
N PHE A 109 5.88 9.08 -18.63
CA PHE A 109 5.05 8.85 -17.45
C PHE A 109 3.62 8.49 -17.80
N ALA A 110 3.05 7.54 -17.07
CA ALA A 110 1.63 7.25 -17.00
C ALA A 110 1.00 8.14 -15.91
N VAL A 111 -0.14 8.76 -16.23
CA VAL A 111 -0.87 9.70 -15.37
C VAL A 111 -2.33 9.26 -15.29
N THR A 112 -2.84 9.06 -14.07
CA THR A 112 -4.28 8.87 -13.81
C THR A 112 -4.82 10.03 -12.98
N LEU A 113 -6.04 10.46 -13.30
CA LEU A 113 -6.67 11.63 -12.69
C LEU A 113 -7.89 11.21 -11.87
N TRP A 114 -7.90 11.61 -10.60
CA TRP A 114 -8.88 11.22 -9.61
C TRP A 114 -9.50 12.45 -8.94
N THR A 115 -10.68 12.26 -8.37
CA THR A 115 -11.31 13.29 -7.53
C THR A 115 -10.44 13.50 -6.29
N TYR A 116 -10.03 14.74 -6.05
CA TYR A 116 -9.30 15.09 -4.83
C TYR A 116 -10.28 15.28 -3.67
N TYR A 117 -10.02 14.59 -2.56
CA TYR A 117 -10.69 14.82 -1.29
C TYR A 117 -9.74 15.51 -0.33
N GLU A 118 -10.18 16.62 0.28
CA GLU A 118 -9.43 17.24 1.36
C GLU A 118 -9.40 16.28 2.56
N PRO A 119 -8.25 16.15 3.25
CA PRO A 119 -8.17 15.35 4.46
C PRO A 119 -9.16 15.90 5.51
N VAL A 120 -10.23 15.16 5.79
CA VAL A 120 -11.20 15.51 6.83
C VAL A 120 -10.83 14.81 8.13
N THR A 121 -10.79 15.58 9.23
CA THR A 121 -10.84 15.05 10.60
C THR A 121 -12.27 15.24 11.14
N PRO A 122 -12.82 14.31 11.95
CA PRO A 122 -12.15 13.21 12.66
C PRO A 122 -11.95 11.92 11.85
N HIS A 123 -11.22 10.99 12.45
CA HIS A 123 -11.07 9.62 11.95
C HIS A 123 -12.42 8.92 11.79
N ILE A 124 -12.49 8.02 10.80
CA ILE A 124 -13.68 7.22 10.47
C ILE A 124 -14.05 6.36 11.68
N ALA A 125 -15.32 6.38 12.09
CA ALA A 125 -15.79 5.52 13.16
C ALA A 125 -15.66 4.03 12.76
N PRO A 126 -15.22 3.12 13.66
CA PRO A 126 -15.00 1.72 13.29
C PRO A 126 -16.20 1.03 12.64
N VAL A 127 -17.42 1.39 13.07
CA VAL A 127 -18.67 0.88 12.50
C VAL A 127 -18.90 1.35 11.06
N ASP A 128 -18.55 2.59 10.73
CA ASP A 128 -18.73 3.13 9.38
C ASP A 128 -17.66 2.58 8.43
N TYR A 129 -16.45 2.34 8.94
CA TYR A 129 -15.42 1.63 8.21
C TYR A 129 -15.88 0.18 7.92
N ALA A 130 -16.35 -0.56 8.92
CA ALA A 130 -16.78 -1.95 8.73
C ALA A 130 -17.90 -2.06 7.67
N LYS A 131 -18.88 -1.14 7.71
CA LYS A 131 -19.95 -1.07 6.71
C LYS A 131 -19.43 -0.75 5.32
N ALA A 132 -18.49 0.18 5.18
CA ALA A 132 -17.89 0.49 3.89
C ALA A 132 -17.09 -0.71 3.35
N LEU A 133 -16.35 -1.41 4.20
CA LEU A 133 -15.60 -2.60 3.80
C LEU A 133 -16.53 -3.75 3.39
N GLU A 134 -17.64 -3.96 4.11
CA GLU A 134 -18.68 -4.90 3.71
C GLU A 134 -19.28 -4.54 2.35
N GLN A 135 -19.62 -3.28 2.12
CA GLN A 135 -20.11 -2.79 0.82
C GLN A 135 -19.08 -2.98 -0.29
N LEU A 136 -17.79 -2.78 0.01
CA LEU A 136 -16.70 -3.04 -0.94
C LEU A 136 -16.65 -4.52 -1.33
N HIS A 137 -16.68 -5.44 -0.36
CA HIS A 137 -16.68 -6.89 -0.63
C HIS A 137 -17.92 -7.34 -1.43
N VAL A 138 -19.10 -6.77 -1.12
CA VAL A 138 -20.31 -7.02 -1.94
C VAL A 138 -20.10 -6.60 -3.38
N GLY A 139 -19.60 -5.37 -3.63
CA GLY A 139 -19.32 -4.92 -4.99
C GLY A 139 -18.22 -5.74 -5.68
N MET A 140 -17.19 -6.14 -4.95
CA MET A 140 -16.10 -6.97 -5.47
C MET A 140 -16.55 -8.38 -5.88
N CYS A 141 -17.60 -8.93 -5.24
CA CYS A 141 -18.21 -10.18 -5.69
C CYS A 141 -18.90 -10.06 -7.07
N GLU A 142 -19.32 -8.85 -7.47
CA GLU A 142 -20.02 -8.60 -8.75
C GLU A 142 -19.07 -8.29 -9.90
N VAL A 143 -17.79 -8.01 -9.61
CA VAL A 143 -16.78 -7.62 -10.60
C VAL A 143 -15.89 -8.80 -10.97
N ASP A 144 -15.89 -9.15 -12.26
CA ASP A 144 -14.99 -10.18 -12.81
C ASP A 144 -13.79 -9.53 -13.54
N VAL A 145 -12.64 -9.52 -12.89
CA VAL A 145 -11.36 -9.07 -13.47
C VAL A 145 -10.27 -10.12 -13.25
N PRO A 146 -9.33 -10.29 -14.20
CA PRO A 146 -8.12 -11.06 -13.96
C PRO A 146 -7.42 -10.52 -12.72
N SER A 147 -7.17 -11.39 -11.74
CA SER A 147 -6.60 -11.02 -10.45
C SER A 147 -5.71 -12.15 -9.95
N PRO A 148 -4.54 -11.83 -9.36
CA PRO A 148 -3.71 -12.82 -8.70
C PRO A 148 -4.43 -13.39 -7.48
N ARG A 149 -4.00 -14.54 -6.97
CA ARG A 149 -4.46 -15.02 -5.66
C ARG A 149 -3.60 -14.39 -4.56
N PHE A 150 -4.17 -14.24 -3.36
CA PHE A 150 -3.41 -13.77 -2.19
C PHE A 150 -2.18 -14.65 -1.90
N THR A 151 -2.25 -15.95 -2.25
CA THR A 151 -1.14 -16.91 -2.15
C THR A 151 0.06 -16.57 -3.04
N ASP A 152 -0.12 -15.78 -4.10
CA ASP A 152 0.97 -15.34 -4.96
C ASP A 152 1.87 -14.34 -4.21
N ARG A 153 1.29 -13.55 -3.30
CA ARG A 153 2.04 -12.66 -2.40
C ARG A 153 2.85 -13.44 -1.36
N ILE A 154 2.32 -14.57 -0.89
CA ILE A 154 3.07 -15.51 -0.02
C ILE A 154 4.28 -16.04 -0.79
N THR A 155 4.08 -16.45 -2.04
CA THR A 155 5.15 -16.95 -2.91
C THR A 155 6.23 -15.88 -3.11
N ALA A 156 5.85 -14.63 -3.38
CA ALA A 156 6.81 -13.52 -3.48
C ALA A 156 7.61 -13.30 -2.19
N ALA A 157 6.97 -13.38 -1.01
CA ALA A 157 7.66 -13.31 0.27
C ALA A 157 8.62 -14.50 0.49
N GLU A 158 8.20 -15.71 0.12
CA GLU A 158 9.03 -16.92 0.19
C GLU A 158 10.28 -16.81 -0.69
N GLU A 159 10.17 -16.22 -1.89
CA GLU A 159 11.32 -16.01 -2.78
C GLU A 159 12.35 -15.02 -2.20
N VAL A 160 11.89 -13.93 -1.56
CA VAL A 160 12.77 -12.99 -0.85
C VAL A 160 13.51 -13.72 0.26
N VAL A 161 12.79 -14.54 1.04
CA VAL A 161 13.38 -15.34 2.12
C VAL A 161 14.28 -16.45 1.57
N ALA A 162 14.03 -17.03 0.41
CA ALA A 162 14.85 -18.10 -0.15
C ALA A 162 16.19 -17.57 -0.69
N SER A 163 16.19 -16.39 -1.32
CA SER A 163 17.36 -15.83 -1.99
C SER A 163 18.25 -15.00 -1.05
N ARG A 164 19.53 -15.38 -0.94
CA ARG A 164 20.52 -14.59 -0.19
C ARG A 164 20.88 -13.28 -0.88
N ASP A 165 20.76 -13.25 -2.21
CA ASP A 165 21.05 -12.05 -2.99
C ASP A 165 19.91 -11.02 -2.85
N ARG A 166 18.66 -11.48 -2.75
CA ARG A 166 17.50 -10.61 -2.47
C ARG A 166 17.43 -10.19 -1.02
N SER A 167 17.89 -10.99 -0.06
CA SER A 167 17.84 -10.63 1.37
C SER A 167 19.17 -10.86 2.11
N PRO A 168 20.25 -10.13 1.74
CA PRO A 168 21.59 -10.38 2.28
C PRO A 168 21.70 -10.09 3.79
N GLY A 169 20.83 -9.23 4.31
CA GLY A 169 20.77 -8.89 5.74
C GLY A 169 20.02 -9.91 6.61
N LEU A 170 19.26 -10.84 6.02
CA LEU A 170 18.46 -11.80 6.77
C LEU A 170 19.31 -12.99 7.21
N ALA A 171 19.49 -13.12 8.53
CA ALA A 171 20.30 -14.17 9.15
C ALA A 171 19.77 -15.57 8.83
N GLY A 172 20.66 -16.56 8.77
CA GLY A 172 20.30 -17.93 8.38
C GLY A 172 19.23 -18.58 9.26
N GLN A 173 19.27 -18.35 10.57
CA GLN A 173 18.25 -18.82 11.51
C GLN A 173 16.88 -18.17 11.25
N ASP A 174 16.85 -16.87 10.97
CA ASP A 174 15.63 -16.11 10.76
C ASP A 174 15.01 -16.45 9.39
N ARG A 175 15.86 -16.77 8.41
CA ARG A 175 15.47 -17.31 7.11
C ARG A 175 14.72 -18.63 7.24
N VAL A 176 15.29 -19.60 7.97
CA VAL A 176 14.63 -20.89 8.23
C VAL A 176 13.32 -20.69 8.99
N PHE A 177 13.31 -19.79 9.98
CA PHE A 177 12.12 -19.46 10.75
C PHE A 177 11.00 -18.88 9.86
N LEU A 178 11.27 -17.83 9.08
CA LEU A 178 10.28 -17.20 8.21
C LEU A 178 9.78 -18.15 7.12
N SER A 179 10.68 -18.91 6.49
CA SER A 179 10.30 -19.88 5.46
C SER A 179 9.31 -20.92 6.00
N ARG A 180 9.58 -21.49 7.19
CA ARG A 180 8.66 -22.43 7.83
C ARG A 180 7.34 -21.78 8.22
N ARG A 181 7.38 -20.55 8.74
CA ARG A 181 6.20 -19.78 9.13
C ARG A 181 5.28 -19.54 7.94
N LEU A 182 5.81 -19.01 6.83
CA LEU A 182 5.06 -18.72 5.61
C LEU A 182 4.42 -19.99 5.03
N ALA A 183 5.21 -21.06 4.90
CA ALA A 183 4.71 -22.34 4.38
C ALA A 183 3.62 -22.95 5.28
N SER A 184 3.77 -22.88 6.61
CA SER A 184 2.78 -23.42 7.55
C SER A 184 1.48 -22.63 7.52
N LEU A 185 1.57 -21.29 7.42
CA LEU A 185 0.40 -20.42 7.32
C LEU A 185 -0.36 -20.59 6.01
N ARG A 186 0.36 -20.76 4.90
CA ARG A 186 -0.25 -21.07 3.61
C ARG A 186 -1.13 -22.31 3.72
N LEU A 187 -0.57 -23.41 4.26
CA LEU A 187 -1.30 -24.65 4.47
C LEU A 187 -2.48 -24.47 5.44
N ALA A 188 -2.27 -23.79 6.58
CA ALA A 188 -3.33 -23.58 7.56
C ALA A 188 -4.52 -22.79 7.00
N ILE A 189 -4.27 -21.77 6.18
CA ILE A 189 -5.32 -20.98 5.54
C ILE A 189 -5.99 -21.79 4.43
N ASP A 190 -5.23 -22.46 3.57
CA ASP A 190 -5.78 -23.30 2.49
C ASP A 190 -6.65 -24.45 3.05
N ASP A 191 -6.21 -25.11 4.13
CA ASP A 191 -6.92 -26.23 4.78
C ASP A 191 -8.28 -25.82 5.39
N ARG A 192 -8.48 -24.52 5.68
CA ARG A 192 -9.79 -24.01 6.13
C ARG A 192 -10.83 -23.99 5.03
N GLY A 193 -10.42 -24.01 3.75
CA GLY A 193 -11.33 -24.08 2.61
C GLY A 193 -12.31 -22.90 2.53
N ALA A 194 -11.87 -21.72 2.96
CA ALA A 194 -12.70 -20.52 2.94
C ALA A 194 -13.07 -20.10 1.50
N VAL A 195 -14.23 -19.46 1.35
CA VAL A 195 -14.67 -18.94 0.06
C VAL A 195 -13.78 -17.78 -0.35
N GLU A 196 -13.16 -17.88 -1.51
CA GLU A 196 -12.36 -16.80 -2.08
C GLU A 196 -13.21 -15.90 -3.00
N GLN A 197 -13.01 -14.60 -2.85
CA GLN A 197 -13.59 -13.56 -3.70
C GLN A 197 -12.54 -12.54 -4.08
N LEU A 198 -12.88 -11.60 -4.96
CA LEU A 198 -12.03 -10.44 -5.22
C LEU A 198 -11.95 -9.57 -3.95
N LEU A 199 -10.76 -9.09 -3.63
CA LEU A 199 -10.43 -8.34 -2.43
C LEU A 199 -9.68 -7.06 -2.79
N HIS A 200 -9.68 -6.09 -1.88
CA HIS A 200 -8.82 -4.91 -1.99
C HIS A 200 -7.35 -5.31 -1.88
N GLY A 201 -7.03 -6.28 -1.02
CA GLY A 201 -5.70 -6.79 -0.74
C GLY A 201 -4.97 -6.10 0.41
N GLU A 202 -5.19 -4.79 0.62
CA GLU A 202 -4.59 -3.99 1.70
C GLU A 202 -5.50 -2.82 2.16
N PRO A 203 -6.74 -3.07 2.63
CA PRO A 203 -7.61 -2.02 3.15
C PRO A 203 -7.16 -1.65 4.58
N HIS A 204 -6.01 -1.00 4.71
CA HIS A 204 -5.56 -0.41 5.98
C HIS A 204 -6.01 1.07 6.07
N PRO A 205 -5.99 1.71 7.25
CA PRO A 205 -6.51 3.07 7.43
C PRO A 205 -5.90 4.15 6.51
N GLY A 206 -4.69 3.92 5.96
CA GLY A 206 -4.05 4.81 5.01
C GLY A 206 -4.69 4.79 3.62
N ASN A 207 -5.39 3.71 3.29
CA ASN A 207 -6.09 3.50 2.02
C ASN A 207 -7.60 3.80 2.13
N VAL A 208 -8.03 4.47 3.20
CA VAL A 208 -9.43 4.84 3.40
C VAL A 208 -9.58 6.32 3.67
N LEU A 209 -10.20 7.02 2.71
CA LEU A 209 -10.48 8.44 2.79
C LEU A 209 -11.73 8.68 3.64
N SER A 210 -11.63 9.57 4.63
CA SER A 210 -12.78 10.10 5.35
C SER A 210 -13.44 11.20 4.51
N THR A 211 -14.67 10.98 4.08
CA THR A 211 -15.43 11.99 3.30
C THR A 211 -16.78 12.29 3.95
N LYS A 212 -17.35 13.44 3.58
CA LYS A 212 -18.70 13.84 4.02
C LYS A 212 -19.81 12.85 3.61
N ASN A 213 -19.55 12.01 2.61
CA ASN A 213 -20.49 11.02 2.09
C ASN A 213 -20.19 9.60 2.59
N GLY A 214 -19.27 9.45 3.54
CA GLY A 214 -18.80 8.17 4.05
C GLY A 214 -17.37 7.83 3.60
N PRO A 215 -16.82 6.72 4.09
CA PRO A 215 -15.48 6.25 3.74
C PRO A 215 -15.37 5.88 2.27
N LEU A 216 -14.24 6.19 1.63
CA LEU A 216 -13.91 5.73 0.29
C LEU A 216 -12.55 5.03 0.25
N PHE A 217 -12.47 3.87 -0.39
CA PHE A 217 -11.23 3.13 -0.59
C PHE A 217 -10.44 3.68 -1.78
N ILE A 218 -9.11 3.69 -1.63
CA ILE A 218 -8.15 4.08 -2.66
C ILE A 218 -7.08 2.99 -2.79
N ASP A 219 -6.28 3.07 -3.85
CA ASP A 219 -5.10 2.22 -4.03
C ASP A 219 -5.46 0.75 -4.24
N LEU A 220 -6.13 0.47 -5.36
CA LEU A 220 -6.62 -0.89 -5.70
C LEU A 220 -5.54 -1.74 -6.39
N GLU A 221 -4.27 -1.32 -6.31
CA GLU A 221 -3.17 -1.97 -7.00
C GLU A 221 -2.82 -3.36 -6.43
N THR A 222 -3.15 -3.59 -5.16
CA THR A 222 -2.91 -4.83 -4.43
C THR A 222 -4.08 -5.81 -4.49
N CYS A 223 -5.06 -5.51 -5.33
CA CYS A 223 -6.24 -6.34 -5.54
C CYS A 223 -5.86 -7.79 -5.85
N CYS A 224 -6.49 -8.72 -5.15
CA CYS A 224 -6.23 -10.15 -5.30
C CYS A 224 -7.48 -10.96 -4.97
N ARG A 225 -7.43 -12.27 -5.20
CA ARG A 225 -8.46 -13.22 -4.77
C ARG A 225 -8.07 -13.91 -3.49
N GLY A 226 -8.98 -13.96 -2.52
CA GLY A 226 -8.76 -14.61 -1.22
C GLY A 226 -9.99 -14.56 -0.31
N PRO A 227 -9.87 -15.07 0.93
CA PRO A 227 -10.91 -14.94 1.94
C PRO A 227 -10.99 -13.49 2.46
N VAL A 228 -12.18 -13.00 2.80
CA VAL A 228 -12.38 -11.62 3.30
C VAL A 228 -11.55 -11.32 4.54
N GLU A 229 -11.26 -12.34 5.35
CA GLU A 229 -10.38 -12.27 6.50
C GLU A 229 -8.97 -11.77 6.15
N PHE A 230 -8.50 -11.99 4.91
CA PHE A 230 -7.22 -11.44 4.44
C PHE A 230 -7.26 -9.91 4.30
N ASP A 231 -8.38 -9.33 3.86
CA ASP A 231 -8.59 -7.89 3.86
C ASP A 231 -8.75 -7.36 5.29
N LEU A 232 -9.54 -8.04 6.11
CA LEU A 232 -9.75 -7.66 7.52
C LEU A 232 -8.46 -7.74 8.36
N ALA A 233 -7.48 -8.54 7.95
CA ALA A 233 -6.16 -8.58 8.59
C ALA A 233 -5.39 -7.25 8.49
N HIS A 234 -5.74 -6.38 7.53
CA HIS A 234 -5.18 -5.05 7.36
C HIS A 234 -5.99 -3.96 8.08
N ALA A 235 -7.24 -4.25 8.47
CA ALA A 235 -8.13 -3.32 9.13
C ALA A 235 -7.96 -3.32 10.67
N PRO A 236 -8.15 -2.18 11.36
CA PRO A 236 -8.06 -2.12 12.81
C PRO A 236 -8.98 -3.12 13.53
N GLU A 237 -8.57 -3.60 14.70
CA GLU A 237 -9.33 -4.60 15.46
C GLU A 237 -10.77 -4.15 15.77
N ALA A 238 -10.95 -2.88 16.11
CA ALA A 238 -12.27 -2.30 16.36
C ALA A 238 -13.21 -2.37 15.14
N VAL A 239 -12.67 -2.38 13.92
CA VAL A 239 -13.45 -2.52 12.68
C VAL A 239 -13.93 -3.96 12.52
N CYS A 240 -13.04 -4.93 12.79
CA CYS A 240 -13.34 -6.36 12.70
C CYS A 240 -14.50 -6.76 13.62
N ALA A 241 -14.61 -6.13 14.80
CA ALA A 241 -15.72 -6.38 15.74
C ALA A 241 -17.12 -6.01 15.19
N HIS A 242 -17.19 -5.20 14.14
CA HIS A 242 -18.43 -4.78 13.50
C HIS A 242 -18.70 -5.48 12.16
N TYR A 243 -17.74 -6.27 11.64
CA TYR A 243 -17.89 -6.97 10.37
C TYR A 243 -18.61 -8.32 10.58
N PRO A 244 -19.66 -8.65 9.81
CA PRO A 244 -20.46 -9.84 10.04
C PRO A 244 -19.77 -11.14 9.59
N ASN A 245 -20.08 -12.25 10.26
CA ASN A 245 -19.72 -13.62 9.84
C ASN A 245 -18.21 -13.93 9.68
N LEU A 246 -17.33 -13.24 10.42
CA LEU A 246 -15.89 -13.54 10.40
C LEU A 246 -15.54 -14.85 11.10
N ASP A 247 -14.72 -15.68 10.44
CA ASP A 247 -13.98 -16.75 11.13
C ASP A 247 -12.78 -16.12 11.86
N GLN A 248 -12.88 -16.03 13.19
CA GLN A 248 -11.83 -15.43 14.02
C GLN A 248 -10.50 -16.19 13.92
N GLY A 249 -10.54 -17.52 13.77
CA GLY A 249 -9.31 -18.30 13.63
C GLY A 249 -8.64 -18.03 12.28
N LEU A 250 -9.42 -17.89 11.21
CA LEU A 250 -8.90 -17.53 9.90
C LEU A 250 -8.36 -16.09 9.89
N LEU A 251 -9.05 -15.15 10.54
CA LEU A 251 -8.56 -13.78 10.71
C LEU A 251 -7.21 -13.75 11.44
N ASP A 252 -7.06 -14.52 12.52
CA ASP A 252 -5.78 -14.60 13.25
C ASP A 252 -4.65 -15.19 12.38
N ASP A 253 -4.94 -16.23 11.60
CA ASP A 253 -3.97 -16.80 10.64
C ASP A 253 -3.61 -15.78 9.55
N CYS A 254 -4.58 -15.04 9.01
CA CYS A 254 -4.36 -13.97 8.03
C CYS A 254 -3.54 -12.81 8.61
N ARG A 255 -3.80 -12.38 9.85
CA ARG A 255 -3.00 -11.34 10.53
C ARG A 255 -1.55 -11.80 10.73
N GLN A 256 -1.36 -13.03 11.19
CA GLN A 256 -0.03 -13.60 11.30
C GLN A 256 0.68 -13.66 9.93
N LEU A 257 -0.06 -14.00 8.87
CA LEU A 257 0.46 -14.03 7.50
C LEU A 257 0.89 -12.65 7.02
N VAL A 258 0.08 -11.62 7.21
CA VAL A 258 0.42 -10.24 6.86
C VAL A 258 1.71 -9.81 7.57
N VAL A 259 1.83 -10.07 8.87
CA VAL A 259 3.06 -9.80 9.64
C VAL A 259 4.25 -10.56 9.05
N ALA A 260 4.09 -11.85 8.71
CA ALA A 260 5.17 -12.68 8.16
C ALA A 260 5.63 -12.23 6.76
N MET A 261 4.70 -11.87 5.87
CA MET A 261 5.01 -11.36 4.54
C MET A 261 5.75 -10.02 4.64
N VAL A 262 5.25 -9.09 5.45
CA VAL A 262 5.93 -7.79 5.63
C VAL A 262 7.28 -7.97 6.31
N ALA A 263 7.41 -8.88 7.27
CA ALA A 263 8.70 -9.20 7.87
C ALA A 263 9.71 -9.65 6.80
N ALA A 264 9.31 -10.49 5.84
CA ALA A 264 10.15 -10.92 4.74
C ALA A 264 10.58 -9.75 3.84
N TRP A 265 9.62 -8.93 3.38
CA TRP A 265 9.90 -7.81 2.47
C TRP A 265 10.78 -6.72 3.08
N ARG A 266 10.74 -6.51 4.41
CA ARG A 266 11.67 -5.59 5.10
C ARG A 266 13.14 -5.99 5.04
N TRP A 267 13.45 -7.22 4.62
CA TRP A 267 14.82 -7.68 4.38
C TRP A 267 15.21 -7.65 2.91
N GLU A 268 14.31 -7.28 2.00
CA GLU A 268 14.60 -7.20 0.58
C GLU A 268 15.64 -6.11 0.30
N PHE A 269 16.60 -6.43 -0.57
CA PHE A 269 17.63 -5.53 -1.00
C PHE A 269 16.99 -4.38 -1.78
N GLY A 270 17.26 -3.16 -1.34
CA GLY A 270 16.65 -1.96 -1.92
C GLY A 270 15.30 -1.57 -1.32
N ASP A 271 14.83 -2.24 -0.25
CA ASP A 271 13.65 -1.78 0.50
C ASP A 271 13.84 -0.32 0.96
N GLN A 272 12.96 0.56 0.49
CA GLN A 272 12.99 1.99 0.79
C GLN A 272 12.07 2.36 1.97
N PHE A 273 11.48 1.38 2.64
CA PHE A 273 10.59 1.65 3.76
C PHE A 273 11.37 2.37 4.89
N PRO A 274 10.86 3.50 5.42
CA PRO A 274 11.54 4.24 6.47
C PRO A 274 11.82 3.36 7.69
N ASN A 275 13.08 3.32 8.13
CA ASN A 275 13.54 2.42 9.20
C ASN A 275 13.25 0.92 8.95
N GLY A 276 13.17 0.49 7.68
CA GLY A 276 12.75 -0.85 7.26
C GLY A 276 13.43 -1.99 8.00
N LYS A 277 14.76 -1.92 8.21
CA LYS A 277 15.49 -2.94 8.99
C LYS A 277 15.04 -3.05 10.44
N ARG A 278 14.83 -1.91 11.13
CA ARG A 278 14.35 -1.90 12.53
C ARG A 278 12.93 -2.47 12.59
N PHE A 279 12.10 -2.11 11.62
CA PHE A 279 10.75 -2.65 11.46
C PHE A 279 10.79 -4.18 11.27
N GLY A 280 11.63 -4.67 10.36
CA GLY A 280 11.80 -6.11 10.11
C GLY A 280 12.27 -6.91 11.32
N VAL A 281 13.19 -6.36 12.13
CA VAL A 281 13.62 -6.98 13.40
C VAL A 281 12.45 -7.07 14.39
N GLU A 282 11.64 -6.03 14.49
CA GLU A 282 10.50 -6.01 15.41
C GLU A 282 9.39 -6.98 14.98
N LEU A 283 9.09 -7.07 13.68
CA LEU A 283 8.14 -8.06 13.16
C LEU A 283 8.64 -9.50 13.40
N LEU A 284 9.94 -9.74 13.27
CA LEU A 284 10.55 -11.02 13.64
C LEU A 284 10.38 -11.33 15.13
N ARG A 285 10.60 -10.35 16.01
CA ARG A 285 10.36 -10.49 17.46
C ARG A 285 8.91 -10.88 17.72
N LEU A 286 7.97 -10.13 17.14
CA LEU A 286 6.53 -10.36 17.26
C LEU A 286 6.12 -11.77 16.83
N LEU A 287 6.62 -12.21 15.67
CA LEU A 287 6.35 -13.56 15.17
C LEU A 287 6.88 -14.66 16.11
N ARG A 288 7.92 -14.41 16.92
CA ARG A 288 8.43 -15.38 17.90
C ARG A 288 7.64 -15.37 19.21
N GLU A 289 7.13 -14.20 19.61
CA GLU A 289 6.38 -14.03 20.85
C GLU A 289 5.02 -14.71 20.80
N GLY A 290 4.38 -14.76 19.63
CA GLY A 290 3.07 -15.38 19.49
C GLY A 290 1.94 -14.35 19.44
N PRO A 291 0.68 -14.81 19.48
CA PRO A 291 -0.48 -13.94 19.47
C PRO A 291 -0.53 -13.08 20.75
N PRO A 292 -1.23 -11.92 20.72
CA PRO A 292 -2.06 -11.43 19.62
C PRO A 292 -1.26 -10.88 18.43
N TRP A 293 -1.83 -10.97 17.23
CA TRP A 293 -1.24 -10.44 16.00
C TRP A 293 -1.77 -9.02 15.75
N PRO A 294 -1.02 -7.95 16.04
CA PRO A 294 -1.48 -6.60 15.78
C PRO A 294 -1.48 -6.29 14.29
N THR A 295 -2.28 -5.30 13.91
CA THR A 295 -2.23 -4.72 12.57
C THR A 295 -0.93 -3.95 12.36
N LEU A 296 -0.50 -3.81 11.11
CA LEU A 296 0.77 -3.15 10.78
C LEU A 296 0.81 -1.68 11.23
N ASP A 297 -0.30 -0.96 11.16
CA ASP A 297 -0.39 0.44 11.63
C ASP A 297 -0.17 0.56 13.14
N THR A 298 -0.62 -0.43 13.92
CA THR A 298 -0.35 -0.51 15.36
C THR A 298 1.15 -0.71 15.63
N VAL A 299 1.81 -1.57 14.84
CA VAL A 299 3.26 -1.79 14.95
C VAL A 299 4.04 -0.54 14.55
N VAL A 300 3.67 0.10 13.43
CA VAL A 300 4.31 1.35 12.97
C VAL A 300 4.20 2.43 14.04
N SER A 301 3.01 2.61 14.62
CA SER A 301 2.78 3.60 15.68
C SER A 301 3.65 3.32 16.91
N THR A 302 3.80 2.05 17.30
CA THR A 302 4.63 1.65 18.45
C THR A 302 6.12 1.93 18.22
N ILE A 303 6.62 1.71 17.00
CA ILE A 303 8.04 1.89 16.65
C ILE A 303 8.36 3.38 16.38
N ALA A 304 7.39 4.14 15.86
CA ALA A 304 7.53 5.56 15.54
C ALA A 304 7.58 6.46 16.77
N MET A 305 7.06 6.01 17.92
CA MET A 305 7.20 6.73 19.19
C MET A 305 8.65 6.61 19.70
N PRO A 306 9.45 7.69 19.70
CA PRO A 306 10.71 7.68 20.44
C PRO A 306 10.38 7.48 21.93
N GLY A 307 11.09 6.58 22.59
CA GLY A 307 10.77 6.15 23.95
C GLY A 307 10.56 7.31 24.92
N GLU A 308 9.31 7.57 25.26
CA GLU A 308 8.94 7.98 26.61
C GLU A 308 8.59 6.71 27.34
N LEU A 309 9.53 6.15 28.11
CA LEU A 309 9.28 5.40 29.34
C LEU A 309 10.64 5.22 30.05
N SER A 310 10.78 6.05 31.10
CA SER A 310 11.74 6.04 32.24
C SER A 310 13.24 6.12 31.97
#